data_AF-A0A5P8KDS3-F1
#
_entry.id   AF-A0A5P8KDS3-F1
#
_cell.length_a   1.000
_cell.length_b   1.000
_cell.length_c   1.000
_cell.angle_alpha   90.00
_cell.angle_beta   90.00
_cell.angle_gamma   90.00
#
_symmetry.space_group_name_H-M   'P 1'
#
loop_
_entity.id
_entity.type
_entity.pdbx_description
1 polymer ?
#
loop_
_entity_poly.entity_id
_entity_poly.type
_entity_poly.pdbx_seq_one_letter_code
_entity_poly.pdbx_strand_id
1 'polypeptide(L)'
;MNRTIFVLGDSVPAPRTDEEAPMAGWGQKIEELLLGPIEVANYARSAMTSRKYFTERFPAMLNRMKRGDIVLIGFGCVDHMIHNGTRYVPVPEYKELLRLFVTHVHQEGGVPVLVTPTARYAFSATGEVLDTLGGHPRAMAEVAAELGAPLVDLTSRTMELWAEIGPMRLRQYFCWVDAGDHPGHPDGSIDSTHLNHTGAFEVARIVVAGLCNLGVLDKSEVNVQALMEPPTMPPVSGEFTIQSPESALHYAPRGGEAPVISRPALGGLSGPMVKFTGVAAPGTDYLLFFEDGQYLGGTGVGSTGQWLWRRSVNWSGGEHVVQCVGLRGDGCTPVLEHRFTVRTEVPAPLVTAPAEGAFAGPRPRFAGKAEQGVTKVVLLEHGVLIGATGVNDSGEWSFTHAHAWRPGPHTVEVVALFGATESPATARTFKVVGIPENSPVRMSGASRHDCADTVCEHRPFTGDW
;
A
#
# COMPACT_ATOMS: atom_id res chain seq x y z
N MET A 1 -0.84 -22.81 31.56
CA MET A 1 -1.50 -21.48 31.66
C MET A 1 -2.17 -21.22 30.34
N ASN A 2 -3.41 -20.75 30.31
CA ASN A 2 -4.04 -20.27 29.07
C ASN A 2 -3.29 -19.01 28.65
N ARG A 3 -2.64 -19.06 27.48
CA ARG A 3 -1.93 -17.92 26.89
C ARG A 3 -2.75 -17.38 25.73
N THR A 4 -2.62 -16.08 25.48
CA THR A 4 -3.34 -15.37 24.43
C THR A 4 -2.37 -15.00 23.32
N ILE A 5 -2.79 -15.14 22.08
CA ILE A 5 -2.12 -14.57 20.91
C ILE A 5 -2.83 -13.27 20.54
N PHE A 6 -2.16 -12.14 20.80
CA PHE A 6 -2.60 -10.84 20.34
C PHE A 6 -2.14 -10.60 18.92
N VAL A 7 -3.04 -10.20 18.03
CA VAL A 7 -2.69 -9.81 16.65
C VAL A 7 -2.83 -8.30 16.51
N LEU A 8 -1.73 -7.61 16.22
CA LEU A 8 -1.71 -6.20 15.88
C LEU A 8 -1.41 -6.05 14.40
N GLY A 9 -2.03 -5.06 13.75
CA GLY A 9 -1.74 -4.77 12.36
C GLY A 9 -2.76 -3.88 11.69
N ASP A 10 -2.62 -3.78 10.38
CA ASP A 10 -3.49 -3.01 9.50
C ASP A 10 -4.74 -3.82 9.05
N SER A 11 -5.25 -3.57 7.84
CA SER A 11 -6.47 -4.18 7.32
C SER A 11 -6.32 -5.65 6.93
N VAL A 12 -5.09 -6.15 6.70
CA VAL A 12 -4.85 -7.50 6.18
C VAL A 12 -4.93 -8.59 7.27
N PRO A 13 -4.45 -8.39 8.50
CA PRO A 13 -4.76 -9.30 9.61
C PRO A 13 -6.14 -9.10 10.23
N ALA A 14 -6.78 -7.95 10.02
CA ALA A 14 -7.97 -7.52 10.76
C ALA A 14 -9.15 -8.51 10.67
N PRO A 15 -9.88 -8.74 11.77
CA PRO A 15 -11.07 -9.59 11.74
C PRO A 15 -12.17 -8.92 10.91
N ARG A 16 -12.93 -9.72 10.16
CA ARG A 16 -14.00 -9.25 9.27
C ARG A 16 -15.35 -9.86 9.61
N THR A 17 -16.37 -9.06 9.34
CA THR A 17 -17.78 -9.41 9.48
C THR A 17 -18.32 -10.01 8.19
N ASP A 18 -19.46 -10.70 8.26
CA ASP A 18 -20.11 -11.26 7.08
C ASP A 18 -20.59 -10.16 6.12
N GLU A 19 -20.89 -8.95 6.62
CA GLU A 19 -21.21 -7.79 5.81
C GLU A 19 -20.02 -7.28 4.98
N GLU A 20 -18.80 -7.59 5.40
CA GLU A 20 -17.57 -7.26 4.67
C GLU A 20 -17.14 -8.38 3.70
N ALA A 21 -17.92 -9.46 3.58
CA ALA A 21 -17.63 -10.54 2.66
C ALA A 21 -17.39 -10.05 1.22
N PRO A 22 -16.46 -10.68 0.47
CA PRO A 22 -15.75 -11.92 0.80
C PRO A 22 -14.51 -11.72 1.69
N MET A 23 -14.28 -10.53 2.23
CA MET A 23 -13.04 -10.18 2.92
C MET A 23 -12.82 -10.95 4.20
N ALA A 24 -11.61 -11.46 4.40
CA ALA A 24 -11.17 -12.09 5.64
C ALA A 24 -9.72 -11.71 5.96
N GLY A 25 -9.41 -11.57 7.25
CA GLY A 25 -8.04 -11.33 7.70
C GLY A 25 -7.34 -12.62 8.10
N TRP A 26 -6.04 -12.74 7.83
CA TRP A 26 -5.29 -13.94 8.26
C TRP A 26 -5.28 -14.09 9.78
N GLY A 27 -5.30 -12.98 10.53
CA GLY A 27 -5.40 -13.01 12.00
C GLY A 27 -6.71 -13.62 12.50
N GLN A 28 -7.80 -13.54 11.72
CA GLN A 28 -9.09 -14.16 12.01
C GLN A 28 -9.04 -15.70 11.90
N LYS A 29 -8.09 -16.23 11.13
CA LYS A 29 -7.98 -17.65 10.79
C LYS A 29 -6.99 -18.41 11.67
N ILE A 30 -6.25 -17.72 12.54
CA ILE A 30 -5.25 -18.35 13.42
C ILE A 30 -5.91 -19.37 14.36
N GLU A 31 -7.05 -19.02 14.96
CA GLU A 31 -7.70 -19.87 15.96
C GLU A 31 -8.10 -21.25 15.39
N GLU A 32 -8.43 -21.31 14.09
CA GLU A 32 -8.76 -22.55 13.36
C GLU A 32 -7.57 -23.53 13.28
N LEU A 33 -6.34 -23.06 13.54
CA LEU A 33 -5.10 -23.82 13.45
C LEU A 33 -4.51 -24.22 14.81
N LEU A 34 -5.12 -23.79 15.93
CA LEU A 34 -4.61 -24.02 17.28
C LEU A 34 -5.25 -25.25 17.93
N LEU A 35 -4.50 -25.90 18.82
CA LEU A 35 -4.97 -26.97 19.70
C LEU A 35 -4.77 -26.54 21.16
N GLY A 36 -5.78 -26.80 22.00
CA GLY A 36 -5.71 -26.48 23.44
C GLY A 36 -6.27 -25.10 23.78
N PRO A 37 -6.08 -24.63 25.03
CA PRO A 37 -6.75 -23.45 25.56
C PRO A 37 -5.97 -22.16 25.25
N ILE A 38 -5.63 -21.96 23.97
CA ILE A 38 -4.99 -20.72 23.48
C ILE A 38 -6.08 -19.85 22.87
N GLU A 39 -6.20 -18.62 23.34
CA GLU A 39 -7.16 -17.64 22.81
C GLU A 39 -6.47 -16.75 21.77
N VAL A 40 -7.19 -16.37 20.72
CA VAL A 40 -6.74 -15.37 19.76
C VAL A 40 -7.49 -14.07 19.98
N ALA A 41 -6.76 -13.03 20.36
CA ALA A 41 -7.29 -11.69 20.53
C ALA A 41 -6.82 -10.79 19.38
N ASN A 42 -7.60 -10.76 18.29
CA ASN A 42 -7.25 -10.00 17.10
C ASN A 42 -7.64 -8.52 17.23
N TYR A 43 -6.63 -7.67 17.43
CA TYR A 43 -6.77 -6.22 17.55
C TYR A 43 -6.33 -5.45 16.29
N ALA A 44 -6.01 -6.14 15.20
CA ALA A 44 -5.69 -5.50 13.93
C ALA A 44 -6.89 -4.71 13.40
N ARG A 45 -6.62 -3.59 12.70
CA ARG A 45 -7.66 -2.64 12.28
C ARG A 45 -7.38 -2.06 10.91
N SER A 46 -8.44 -1.92 10.14
CA SER A 46 -8.38 -1.32 8.80
C SER A 46 -7.73 0.06 8.79
N ALA A 47 -6.85 0.26 7.81
CA ALA A 47 -6.11 1.50 7.56
C ALA A 47 -5.27 2.02 8.73
N MET A 48 -4.91 1.17 9.70
CA MET A 48 -4.06 1.54 10.82
C MET A 48 -2.59 1.52 10.43
N THR A 49 -1.86 2.60 10.70
CA THR A 49 -0.40 2.65 10.55
C THR A 49 0.27 2.27 11.86
N SER A 50 1.54 1.87 11.81
CA SER A 50 2.36 1.65 13.01
C SER A 50 2.32 2.87 13.95
N ARG A 51 2.44 4.09 13.38
CA ARG A 51 2.39 5.37 14.10
C ARG A 51 1.09 5.56 14.89
N LYS A 52 -0.06 5.45 14.21
CA LYS A 52 -1.37 5.66 14.85
C LYS A 52 -1.69 4.55 15.84
N TYR A 53 -1.36 3.30 15.52
CA TYR A 53 -1.61 2.19 16.42
C TYR A 53 -0.86 2.38 17.74
N PHE A 54 0.42 2.75 17.65
CA PHE A 54 1.27 2.94 18.81
C PHE A 54 0.70 3.98 19.77
N THR A 55 0.24 5.12 19.25
CA THR A 55 -0.25 6.22 20.10
C THR A 55 -1.68 6.03 20.59
N GLU A 56 -2.56 5.41 19.80
CA GLU A 56 -3.99 5.39 20.09
C GLU A 56 -4.50 4.09 20.72
N ARG A 57 -3.81 2.95 20.50
CA ARG A 57 -4.36 1.62 20.79
C ARG A 57 -3.44 0.71 21.56
N PHE A 58 -2.13 0.83 21.36
CA PHE A 58 -1.16 -0.06 21.97
C PHE A 58 -1.23 -0.09 23.51
N PRO A 59 -1.36 1.03 24.24
CA PRO A 59 -1.50 0.99 25.71
C PRO A 59 -2.71 0.19 26.19
N ALA A 60 -3.86 0.31 25.49
CA ALA A 60 -5.07 -0.43 25.85
C ALA A 60 -4.93 -1.94 25.64
N MET A 61 -4.11 -2.37 24.67
CA MET A 61 -3.77 -3.77 24.47
C MET A 61 -2.81 -4.26 25.56
N LEU A 62 -1.75 -3.50 25.88
CA LEU A 62 -0.80 -3.86 26.95
C LEU A 62 -1.50 -4.10 28.29
N ASN A 63 -2.50 -3.28 28.63
CA ASN A 63 -3.31 -3.45 29.84
C ASN A 63 -4.11 -4.77 29.91
N ARG A 64 -4.26 -5.48 28.79
CA ARG A 64 -4.94 -6.78 28.71
C ARG A 64 -4.00 -7.95 28.65
N MET A 65 -2.74 -7.71 28.28
CA MET A 65 -1.72 -8.72 28.13
C MET A 65 -1.31 -9.26 29.50
N LYS A 66 -0.97 -10.54 29.55
CA LYS A 66 -0.35 -11.22 30.69
C LYS A 66 1.04 -11.70 30.29
N ARG A 67 1.89 -11.91 31.30
CA ARG A 67 3.22 -12.49 31.08
C ARG A 67 3.11 -13.85 30.38
N GLY A 68 3.88 -14.03 29.31
CA GLY A 68 3.89 -15.23 28.48
C GLY A 68 2.90 -15.21 27.30
N ASP A 69 2.04 -14.19 27.19
CA ASP A 69 1.23 -13.99 25.99
C ASP A 69 2.10 -13.63 24.78
N ILE A 70 1.64 -14.00 23.58
CA ILE A 70 2.34 -13.75 22.32
C ILE A 70 1.72 -12.53 21.66
N VAL A 71 2.53 -11.61 21.13
CA VAL A 71 2.04 -10.42 20.43
C VAL A 71 2.62 -10.39 19.02
N LEU A 72 1.78 -10.67 18.02
CA LEU A 72 2.12 -10.56 16.61
C LEU A 72 2.00 -9.10 16.18
N ILE A 73 3.06 -8.53 15.63
CA ILE A 73 3.15 -7.13 15.20
C ILE A 73 3.28 -7.12 13.67
N GLY A 74 2.14 -7.00 12.97
CA GLY A 74 2.03 -7.07 11.52
C GLY A 74 1.62 -5.75 10.87
N PHE A 75 2.55 -4.80 10.77
CA PHE A 75 2.38 -3.52 10.07
C PHE A 75 3.20 -3.47 8.78
N GLY A 76 2.96 -2.45 7.95
CA GLY A 76 3.73 -2.19 6.73
C GLY A 76 2.91 -2.17 5.44
N CYS A 77 1.71 -2.76 5.36
CA CYS A 77 0.92 -2.74 4.13
C CYS A 77 0.38 -1.34 3.81
N VAL A 78 0.30 -0.44 4.79
CA VAL A 78 -0.14 0.96 4.59
C VAL A 78 0.98 1.98 4.83
N ASP A 79 1.95 1.64 5.68
CA ASP A 79 3.03 2.53 6.10
C ASP A 79 3.94 2.95 4.92
N HIS A 80 4.09 2.12 3.88
CA HIS A 80 4.92 2.42 2.70
C HIS A 80 4.27 3.37 1.69
N MET A 81 3.00 3.75 1.86
CA MET A 81 2.26 4.50 0.84
C MET A 81 2.67 5.99 0.79
N ILE A 82 3.83 6.32 0.20
CA ILE A 82 4.34 7.70 0.12
C ILE A 82 3.38 8.67 -0.58
N HIS A 83 2.61 8.17 -1.54
CA HIS A 83 1.57 8.94 -2.23
C HIS A 83 0.44 9.39 -1.29
N ASN A 84 0.22 8.65 -0.20
CA ASN A 84 -0.72 8.97 0.86
C ASN A 84 0.01 9.45 2.13
N GLY A 85 0.32 10.74 2.19
CA GLY A 85 1.03 11.36 3.32
C GLY A 85 0.35 11.18 4.69
N THR A 86 -0.95 10.92 4.76
CA THR A 86 -1.64 10.65 6.03
C THR A 86 -1.40 9.24 6.57
N ARG A 87 -0.96 8.32 5.70
CA ARG A 87 -0.65 6.93 6.03
C ARG A 87 0.85 6.63 6.01
N TYR A 88 1.62 7.39 5.26
CA TYR A 88 3.05 7.17 5.13
C TYR A 88 3.77 7.26 6.49
N VAL A 89 4.47 6.19 6.84
CA VAL A 89 5.42 6.14 7.95
C VAL A 89 6.80 5.86 7.34
N PRO A 90 7.68 6.89 7.28
CA PRO A 90 9.04 6.76 6.79
C PRO A 90 9.79 5.59 7.41
N VAL A 91 10.67 4.94 6.65
CA VAL A 91 11.48 3.81 7.14
C VAL A 91 12.20 4.10 8.46
N PRO A 92 12.87 5.25 8.66
CA PRO A 92 13.52 5.55 9.95
C PRO A 92 12.55 5.58 11.14
N GLU A 93 11.39 6.21 10.96
CA GLU A 93 10.34 6.28 11.99
C GLU A 93 9.68 4.92 12.22
N TYR A 94 9.42 4.18 11.14
CA TYR A 94 8.87 2.83 11.18
C TYR A 94 9.75 1.89 12.00
N LYS A 95 11.07 1.90 11.76
CA LYS A 95 12.02 1.11 12.56
C LYS A 95 11.95 1.47 14.04
N GLU A 96 11.87 2.76 14.36
CA GLU A 96 11.79 3.20 15.75
C GLU A 96 10.49 2.75 16.43
N LEU A 97 9.35 2.87 15.74
CA LEU A 97 8.08 2.37 16.25
C LEU A 97 8.12 0.86 16.49
N LEU A 98 8.71 0.08 15.58
CA LEU A 98 8.89 -1.36 15.77
C LEU A 98 9.74 -1.68 17.00
N ARG A 99 10.84 -0.94 17.22
CA ARG A 99 11.65 -1.10 18.45
C ARG A 99 10.83 -0.85 19.70
N LEU A 100 10.03 0.22 19.70
CA LEU A 100 9.17 0.56 20.82
C LEU A 100 8.11 -0.52 21.08
N PHE A 101 7.44 -1.02 20.04
CA PHE A 101 6.48 -2.12 20.17
C PHE A 101 7.13 -3.36 20.81
N VAL A 102 8.26 -3.82 20.26
CA VAL A 102 8.98 -5.01 20.74
C VAL A 102 9.44 -4.80 22.19
N THR A 103 10.04 -3.64 22.48
CA THR A 103 10.58 -3.32 23.81
C THR A 103 9.48 -3.33 24.87
N HIS A 104 8.36 -2.66 24.62
CA HIS A 104 7.27 -2.59 25.59
C HIS A 104 6.60 -3.95 25.82
N VAL A 105 6.35 -4.73 24.76
CA VAL A 105 5.80 -6.08 24.93
C VAL A 105 6.75 -6.95 25.77
N HIS A 106 8.05 -6.89 25.48
CA HIS A 106 9.04 -7.68 26.21
C HIS A 106 9.17 -7.25 27.68
N GLN A 107 9.18 -5.95 27.96
CA GLN A 107 9.27 -5.40 29.33
C GLN A 107 8.09 -5.83 30.21
N GLU A 108 6.90 -5.92 29.64
CA GLU A 108 5.69 -6.42 30.32
C GLU A 108 5.62 -7.96 30.36
N GLY A 109 6.67 -8.65 29.90
CA GLY A 109 6.81 -10.10 29.96
C GLY A 109 6.07 -10.88 28.88
N GLY A 110 5.60 -10.22 27.82
CA GLY A 110 5.07 -10.86 26.62
C GLY A 110 6.17 -11.30 25.64
N VAL A 111 5.79 -12.09 24.65
CA VAL A 111 6.67 -12.56 23.56
C VAL A 111 6.34 -11.77 22.28
N PRO A 112 7.13 -10.72 21.94
CA PRO A 112 6.91 -9.98 20.70
C PRO A 112 7.37 -10.81 19.50
N VAL A 113 6.52 -10.89 18.47
CA VAL A 113 6.87 -11.50 17.18
C VAL A 113 6.58 -10.49 16.08
N LEU A 114 7.61 -10.17 15.31
CA LEU A 114 7.47 -9.33 14.13
C LEU A 114 6.96 -10.19 12.96
N VAL A 115 5.98 -9.69 12.21
CA VAL A 115 5.40 -10.38 11.05
C VAL A 115 5.42 -9.43 9.86
N THR A 116 6.24 -9.70 8.84
CA THR A 116 6.34 -8.79 7.68
C THR A 116 5.00 -8.68 6.94
N PRO A 117 4.72 -7.57 6.23
CA PRO A 117 3.43 -7.40 5.55
C PRO A 117 3.19 -8.45 4.46
N THR A 118 1.94 -8.91 4.31
CA THR A 118 1.55 -9.85 3.25
C THR A 118 1.79 -9.27 1.85
N ALA A 119 2.32 -10.08 0.93
CA ALA A 119 2.50 -9.68 -0.46
C ALA A 119 1.16 -9.41 -1.15
N ARG A 120 1.10 -8.35 -1.96
CA ARG A 120 -0.08 -8.01 -2.78
C ARG A 120 -0.16 -8.90 -4.01
N TYR A 121 -1.35 -9.00 -4.59
CA TYR A 121 -1.51 -9.47 -5.97
C TYR A 121 -0.84 -8.44 -6.90
N ALA A 122 0.37 -8.73 -7.36
CA ALA A 122 1.13 -7.92 -8.30
C ALA A 122 2.13 -8.80 -9.06
N PHE A 123 2.04 -8.76 -10.40
CA PHE A 123 2.92 -9.51 -11.29
C PHE A 123 3.49 -8.60 -12.38
N SER A 124 4.74 -8.83 -12.77
CA SER A 124 5.36 -8.21 -13.94
C SER A 124 4.62 -8.61 -15.22
N ALA A 125 4.89 -7.93 -16.33
CA ALA A 125 4.33 -8.29 -17.62
C ALA A 125 4.70 -9.72 -18.08
N THR A 126 5.78 -10.29 -17.52
CA THR A 126 6.26 -11.65 -17.77
C THR A 126 5.72 -12.67 -16.76
N GLY A 127 4.94 -12.25 -15.76
CA GLY A 127 4.31 -13.13 -14.78
C GLY A 127 5.14 -13.37 -13.51
N GLU A 128 6.20 -12.61 -13.27
CA GLU A 128 7.00 -12.70 -12.04
C GLU A 128 6.33 -11.89 -10.91
N VAL A 129 6.35 -12.40 -9.67
CA VAL A 129 5.77 -11.69 -8.52
C VAL A 129 6.57 -10.42 -8.23
N LEU A 130 5.88 -9.30 -8.02
CA LEU A 130 6.49 -8.01 -7.71
C LEU A 130 6.34 -7.66 -6.23
N ASP A 131 7.43 -7.17 -5.63
CA ASP A 131 7.35 -6.47 -4.35
C ASP A 131 6.80 -5.05 -4.56
N THR A 132 5.77 -4.71 -3.80
CA THR A 132 5.09 -3.40 -3.83
C THR A 132 5.08 -2.71 -2.46
N LEU A 133 5.81 -3.26 -1.49
CA LEU A 133 5.83 -2.85 -0.08
C LEU A 133 7.07 -2.00 0.25
N GLY A 134 7.95 -1.80 -0.72
CA GLY A 134 9.12 -0.92 -0.61
C GLY A 134 10.13 -1.42 0.42
N GLY A 135 10.78 -0.50 1.15
CA GLY A 135 11.80 -0.84 2.13
C GLY A 135 11.27 -1.42 3.46
N HIS A 136 9.95 -1.44 3.67
CA HIS A 136 9.34 -1.75 4.97
C HIS A 136 9.53 -3.20 5.44
N PRO A 137 9.39 -4.25 4.59
CA PRO A 137 9.69 -5.62 5.00
C PRO A 137 11.13 -5.78 5.48
N ARG A 138 12.08 -5.25 4.71
CA ARG A 138 13.51 -5.25 5.07
C ARG A 138 13.77 -4.50 6.37
N ALA A 139 13.16 -3.33 6.54
CA ALA A 139 13.30 -2.53 7.76
C ALA A 139 12.81 -3.28 9.01
N MET A 140 11.71 -4.04 8.90
CA MET A 140 11.23 -4.90 9.97
C MET A 140 12.21 -6.04 10.28
N ALA A 141 12.75 -6.70 9.25
CA ALA A 141 13.74 -7.76 9.43
C ALA A 141 15.02 -7.25 10.10
N GLU A 142 15.49 -6.05 9.74
CA GLU A 142 16.63 -5.40 10.38
C GLU A 142 16.38 -5.13 11.87
N VAL A 143 15.19 -4.65 12.25
CA VAL A 143 14.83 -4.44 13.67
C VAL A 143 14.72 -5.76 14.42
N ALA A 144 14.15 -6.80 13.80
CA ALA A 144 14.07 -8.13 14.40
C ALA A 144 15.46 -8.67 14.74
N ALA A 145 16.40 -8.59 13.78
CA ALA A 145 17.78 -9.00 13.98
C ALA A 145 18.50 -8.15 15.03
N GLU A 146 18.28 -6.82 15.03
CA GLU A 146 18.85 -5.90 16.01
C GLU A 146 18.46 -6.25 17.44
N LEU A 147 17.19 -6.59 17.67
CA LEU A 147 16.64 -6.86 19.01
C LEU A 147 16.65 -8.34 19.39
N GLY A 148 17.02 -9.24 18.48
CA GLY A 148 16.88 -10.69 18.65
C GLY A 148 15.41 -11.13 18.78
N ALA A 149 14.47 -10.37 18.23
CA ALA A 149 13.05 -10.69 18.27
C ALA A 149 12.70 -11.74 17.18
N PRO A 150 11.83 -12.74 17.48
CA PRO A 150 11.33 -13.66 16.46
C PRO A 150 10.67 -12.92 15.28
N LEU A 151 10.97 -13.37 14.06
CA LEU A 151 10.44 -12.81 12.80
C LEU A 151 9.79 -13.90 11.96
N VAL A 152 8.52 -13.73 11.64
CA VAL A 152 7.85 -14.45 10.55
C VAL A 152 7.99 -13.60 9.29
N ASP A 153 8.84 -14.03 8.36
CA ASP A 153 9.01 -13.37 7.07
C ASP A 153 7.85 -13.71 6.10
N LEU A 154 6.67 -13.19 6.41
CA LEU A 154 5.45 -13.42 5.67
C LEU A 154 5.51 -12.83 4.24
N THR A 155 6.19 -11.71 4.01
CA THR A 155 6.36 -11.12 2.68
C THR A 155 7.00 -12.13 1.73
N SER A 156 8.20 -12.64 2.05
CA SER A 156 8.89 -13.59 1.18
C SER A 156 8.10 -14.88 0.99
N ARG A 157 7.53 -15.43 2.07
CA ARG A 157 6.73 -16.67 2.01
C ARG A 157 5.47 -16.55 1.18
N THR A 158 4.81 -15.40 1.23
CA THR A 158 3.62 -15.16 0.39
C THR A 158 4.01 -14.88 -1.05
N MET A 159 5.13 -14.21 -1.33
CA MET A 159 5.64 -14.10 -2.70
C MET A 159 5.99 -15.47 -3.31
N GLU A 160 6.60 -16.38 -2.53
CA GLU A 160 6.85 -17.77 -2.96
C GLU A 160 5.55 -18.49 -3.34
N LEU A 161 4.53 -18.41 -2.47
CA LEU A 161 3.22 -19.03 -2.73
C LEU A 161 2.52 -18.37 -3.93
N TRP A 162 2.68 -17.06 -4.13
CA TRP A 162 2.04 -16.35 -5.25
C TRP A 162 2.69 -16.77 -6.57
N ALA A 163 3.99 -17.02 -6.56
CA ALA A 163 4.73 -17.54 -7.71
C ALA A 163 4.32 -18.98 -8.05
N GLU A 164 4.09 -19.82 -7.03
CA GLU A 164 3.59 -21.20 -7.22
C GLU A 164 2.17 -21.22 -7.81
N ILE A 165 1.27 -20.37 -7.30
CA ILE A 165 -0.13 -20.30 -7.75
C ILE A 165 -0.24 -19.67 -9.14
N GLY A 166 0.53 -18.60 -9.38
CA GLY A 166 0.58 -17.86 -10.63
C GLY A 166 -0.63 -16.93 -10.88
N PRO A 167 -0.48 -15.99 -11.82
CA PRO A 167 -1.46 -14.93 -12.07
C PRO A 167 -2.82 -15.44 -12.58
N MET A 168 -2.87 -16.62 -13.20
CA MET A 168 -4.12 -17.17 -13.74
C MET A 168 -5.05 -17.72 -12.65
N ARG A 169 -4.54 -18.01 -11.45
CA ARG A 169 -5.28 -18.65 -10.35
C ARG A 169 -5.36 -17.75 -9.12
N LEU A 170 -4.31 -16.98 -8.82
CA LEU A 170 -4.15 -16.29 -7.54
C LEU A 170 -5.28 -15.30 -7.24
N ARG A 171 -5.94 -14.75 -8.26
CA ARG A 171 -7.07 -13.82 -8.10
C ARG A 171 -8.11 -14.33 -7.10
N GLN A 172 -8.33 -15.64 -7.07
CA GLN A 172 -9.32 -16.31 -6.22
C GLN A 172 -8.92 -16.44 -4.75
N TYR A 173 -7.73 -15.99 -4.35
CA TYR A 173 -7.38 -15.78 -2.93
C TYR A 173 -7.69 -14.37 -2.44
N PHE A 174 -8.02 -13.45 -3.34
CA PHE A 174 -8.25 -12.05 -3.02
C PHE A 174 -9.75 -11.71 -3.09
N CYS A 175 -10.09 -10.54 -2.55
CA CYS A 175 -11.40 -9.91 -2.74
C CYS A 175 -11.53 -9.36 -4.17
N TRP A 176 -11.41 -10.25 -5.15
CA TRP A 176 -11.47 -9.93 -6.56
C TRP A 176 -12.49 -10.83 -7.25
N VAL A 177 -13.68 -10.27 -7.44
CA VAL A 177 -14.88 -10.94 -7.93
C VAL A 177 -15.38 -10.26 -9.20
N ASP A 178 -15.88 -11.02 -10.16
CA ASP A 178 -16.54 -10.45 -11.35
C ASP A 178 -17.96 -10.01 -10.98
N ALA A 179 -18.58 -9.25 -11.88
CA ALA A 179 -19.97 -8.84 -11.71
C ALA A 179 -20.90 -10.06 -11.58
N GLY A 180 -21.80 -10.04 -10.61
CA GLY A 180 -22.73 -11.13 -10.31
C GLY A 180 -22.18 -12.27 -9.42
N ASP A 181 -20.87 -12.37 -9.21
CA ASP A 181 -20.27 -13.45 -8.40
C ASP A 181 -20.59 -13.32 -6.90
N HIS A 182 -20.82 -12.10 -6.41
CA HIS A 182 -21.03 -11.84 -4.99
C HIS A 182 -22.16 -10.83 -4.73
N PRO A 183 -23.11 -11.10 -3.82
CA PRO A 183 -24.27 -10.25 -3.58
C PRO A 183 -23.90 -8.86 -3.03
N GLY A 184 -22.83 -8.77 -2.23
CA GLY A 184 -22.30 -7.51 -1.72
C GLY A 184 -21.50 -6.67 -2.74
N HIS A 185 -21.15 -7.26 -3.90
CA HIS A 185 -20.39 -6.60 -4.97
C HIS A 185 -21.04 -6.91 -6.33
N PRO A 186 -22.28 -6.44 -6.57
CA PRO A 186 -23.06 -6.84 -7.74
C PRO A 186 -22.40 -6.46 -9.08
N ASP A 187 -21.65 -5.35 -9.11
CA ASP A 187 -20.91 -4.88 -10.29
C ASP A 187 -19.43 -5.37 -10.30
N GLY A 188 -19.09 -6.30 -9.40
CA GLY A 188 -17.74 -6.83 -9.23
C GLY A 188 -16.85 -5.95 -8.33
N SER A 189 -15.66 -6.46 -8.01
CA SER A 189 -14.67 -5.75 -7.22
C SER A 189 -13.26 -6.19 -7.59
N ILE A 190 -12.31 -5.25 -7.61
CA ILE A 190 -10.89 -5.54 -7.83
C ILE A 190 -10.09 -5.03 -6.63
N ASP A 191 -9.76 -5.96 -5.74
CA ASP A 191 -8.86 -5.74 -4.62
C ASP A 191 -7.59 -6.58 -4.76
N SER A 192 -6.43 -5.92 -4.77
CA SER A 192 -5.10 -6.54 -4.87
C SER A 192 -4.44 -6.79 -3.51
N THR A 193 -5.09 -6.41 -2.42
CA THR A 193 -4.49 -6.37 -1.07
C THR A 193 -5.23 -7.27 -0.11
N HIS A 194 -6.56 -7.23 -0.11
CA HIS A 194 -7.34 -7.97 0.87
C HIS A 194 -7.67 -9.39 0.39
N LEU A 195 -7.48 -10.33 1.29
CA LEU A 195 -7.73 -11.75 1.07
C LEU A 195 -9.20 -12.09 1.30
N ASN A 196 -9.65 -13.18 0.68
CA ASN A 196 -10.89 -13.84 1.08
C ASN A 196 -10.62 -14.94 2.12
N HIS A 197 -11.65 -15.68 2.54
CA HIS A 197 -11.49 -16.73 3.56
C HIS A 197 -10.43 -17.78 3.22
N THR A 198 -10.36 -18.24 1.96
CA THR A 198 -9.35 -19.23 1.52
C THR A 198 -7.95 -18.64 1.58
N GLY A 199 -7.74 -17.46 0.96
CA GLY A 199 -6.45 -16.79 0.98
C GLY A 199 -5.98 -16.44 2.39
N ALA A 200 -6.89 -15.97 3.25
CA ALA A 200 -6.62 -15.64 4.63
C ALA A 200 -6.21 -16.87 5.46
N PHE A 201 -6.83 -18.03 5.20
CA PHE A 201 -6.48 -19.28 5.87
C PHE A 201 -5.08 -19.75 5.48
N GLU A 202 -4.75 -19.73 4.19
CA GLU A 202 -3.41 -20.12 3.72
C GLU A 202 -2.31 -19.20 4.24
N VAL A 203 -2.58 -17.90 4.32
CA VAL A 203 -1.65 -16.93 4.95
C VAL A 203 -1.54 -17.19 6.46
N ALA A 204 -2.64 -17.51 7.15
CA ALA A 204 -2.60 -17.87 8.57
C ALA A 204 -1.78 -19.13 8.83
N ARG A 205 -1.84 -20.12 7.92
CA ARG A 205 -1.00 -21.32 7.98
C ARG A 205 0.48 -20.99 7.91
N ILE A 206 0.89 -20.09 7.01
CA ILE A 206 2.28 -19.61 6.92
C ILE A 206 2.70 -18.97 8.25
N VAL A 207 1.84 -18.13 8.83
CA VAL A 207 2.12 -17.46 10.12
C VAL A 207 2.29 -18.48 11.24
N VAL A 208 1.33 -19.38 11.44
CA VAL A 208 1.36 -20.38 12.53
C VAL A 208 2.51 -21.37 12.35
N ALA A 209 2.81 -21.81 11.12
CA ALA A 209 4.00 -22.62 10.84
C ALA A 209 5.29 -21.86 11.16
N GLY A 210 5.35 -20.56 10.83
CA GLY A 210 6.45 -19.68 11.21
C GLY A 210 6.65 -19.60 12.72
N LEU A 211 5.58 -19.43 13.49
CA LEU A 211 5.64 -19.41 14.95
C LEU A 211 6.15 -20.74 15.54
N CYS A 212 5.76 -21.87 14.96
CA CYS A 212 6.26 -23.19 15.36
C CYS A 212 7.76 -23.34 15.06
N ASN A 213 8.20 -22.92 13.87
CA ASN A 213 9.60 -23.00 13.46
C ASN A 213 10.52 -22.12 14.32
N LEU A 214 10.00 -21.00 14.81
CA LEU A 214 10.70 -20.10 15.73
C LEU A 214 10.67 -20.58 17.20
N GLY A 215 9.97 -21.68 17.50
CA GLY A 215 9.79 -22.19 18.86
C GLY A 215 8.90 -21.31 19.75
N VAL A 216 8.10 -20.42 19.15
CA VAL A 216 7.15 -19.56 19.87
C VAL A 216 5.87 -20.34 20.24
N LEU A 217 5.43 -21.20 19.32
CA LEU A 217 4.37 -22.19 19.57
C LEU A 217 4.98 -23.60 19.57
N ASP A 218 4.55 -24.46 20.50
CA ASP A 218 4.91 -25.88 20.46
C ASP A 218 4.04 -26.62 19.44
N LYS A 219 4.58 -27.69 18.84
CA LYS A 219 3.84 -28.51 17.86
C LYS A 219 2.59 -29.18 18.46
N SER A 220 2.57 -29.43 19.77
CA SER A 220 1.40 -29.96 20.47
C SER A 220 0.25 -28.96 20.60
N GLU A 221 0.51 -27.68 20.34
CA GLU A 221 -0.45 -26.58 20.49
C GLU A 221 -1.07 -26.16 19.15
N VAL A 222 -0.79 -26.88 18.07
CA VAL A 222 -1.27 -26.57 16.73
C VAL A 222 -1.74 -27.83 16.00
N ASN A 223 -2.68 -27.65 15.09
CA ASN A 223 -3.12 -28.72 14.20
C ASN A 223 -2.04 -28.97 13.14
N VAL A 224 -1.04 -29.78 13.47
CA VAL A 224 0.10 -30.09 12.58
C VAL A 224 -0.36 -30.67 11.25
N GLN A 225 -1.45 -31.47 11.24
CA GLN A 225 -1.98 -32.01 10.00
C GLN A 225 -2.45 -30.87 9.07
N ALA A 226 -3.28 -29.95 9.59
CA ALA A 226 -3.72 -28.79 8.83
C ALA A 226 -2.54 -27.91 8.38
N LEU A 227 -1.48 -27.78 9.17
CA LEU A 227 -0.28 -27.03 8.78
C LEU A 227 0.57 -27.71 7.70
N MET A 228 0.47 -29.03 7.55
CA MET A 228 1.27 -29.81 6.60
C MET A 228 0.56 -30.12 5.28
N GLU A 229 -0.74 -29.82 5.16
CA GLU A 229 -1.48 -30.00 3.91
C GLU A 229 -0.89 -29.14 2.78
N PRO A 230 -0.93 -29.56 1.50
CA PRO A 230 -0.54 -28.66 0.43
C PRO A 230 -1.46 -27.42 0.41
N PRO A 231 -0.97 -26.24 -0.02
CA PRO A 231 -1.83 -25.08 -0.21
C PRO A 231 -2.97 -25.39 -1.20
N THR A 232 -4.14 -24.81 -0.95
CA THR A 232 -5.34 -25.01 -1.77
C THR A 232 -5.22 -24.34 -3.13
N MET A 233 -4.66 -25.03 -4.14
CA MET A 233 -4.53 -24.47 -5.48
C MET A 233 -5.89 -24.08 -6.07
N PRO A 234 -6.17 -22.77 -6.29
CA PRO A 234 -7.44 -22.34 -6.88
C PRO A 234 -7.56 -22.89 -8.31
N PRO A 235 -8.78 -23.13 -8.80
CA PRO A 235 -8.97 -23.43 -10.22
C PRO A 235 -8.46 -22.28 -11.10
N VAL A 236 -8.30 -22.53 -12.40
CA VAL A 236 -7.97 -21.45 -13.34
C VAL A 236 -9.13 -20.45 -13.36
N SER A 237 -8.83 -19.15 -13.31
CA SER A 237 -9.85 -18.10 -13.34
C SER A 237 -10.67 -18.19 -14.63
N GLY A 238 -11.98 -17.92 -14.53
CA GLY A 238 -12.94 -18.13 -15.62
C GLY A 238 -12.51 -17.48 -16.94
N GLU A 239 -11.90 -16.30 -16.90
CA GLU A 239 -11.39 -15.61 -18.09
C GLU A 239 -10.40 -16.44 -18.91
N PHE A 240 -9.60 -17.30 -18.27
CA PHE A 240 -8.63 -18.16 -18.96
C PHE A 240 -9.17 -19.56 -19.31
N THR A 241 -10.47 -19.79 -19.14
CA THR A 241 -11.12 -21.08 -19.49
C THR A 241 -11.89 -21.03 -20.82
N ILE A 242 -12.02 -19.84 -21.40
CA ILE A 242 -12.75 -19.59 -22.65
C ILE A 242 -12.06 -20.29 -23.81
N GLN A 243 -12.83 -21.05 -24.59
CA GLN A 243 -12.33 -21.79 -25.75
C GLN A 243 -12.37 -20.91 -27.00
N SER A 244 -11.24 -20.86 -27.72
CA SER A 244 -11.06 -20.09 -28.97
C SER A 244 -11.57 -18.63 -28.92
N PRO A 245 -11.17 -17.83 -27.90
CA PRO A 245 -11.66 -16.47 -27.71
C PRO A 245 -11.43 -15.56 -28.94
N GLU A 246 -10.35 -15.78 -29.69
CA GLU A 246 -10.01 -15.06 -30.93
C GLU A 246 -11.12 -15.14 -32.00
N SER A 247 -11.95 -16.18 -31.97
CA SER A 247 -13.09 -16.31 -32.90
C SER A 247 -14.07 -15.13 -32.77
N ALA A 248 -14.16 -14.51 -31.59
CA ALA A 248 -15.02 -13.36 -31.35
C ALA A 248 -14.59 -12.11 -32.15
N LEU A 249 -13.33 -12.00 -32.57
CA LEU A 249 -12.86 -10.91 -33.44
C LEU A 249 -13.39 -11.04 -34.87
N HIS A 250 -13.79 -12.25 -35.29
CA HIS A 250 -14.19 -12.53 -36.67
C HIS A 250 -15.65 -12.99 -36.82
N TYR A 251 -16.36 -13.23 -35.72
CA TYR A 251 -17.74 -13.72 -35.73
C TYR A 251 -18.71 -12.71 -36.37
N ALA A 252 -19.64 -13.21 -37.20
CA ALA A 252 -20.34 -12.42 -38.22
C ALA A 252 -21.80 -11.99 -37.93
N PRO A 253 -22.62 -12.59 -37.04
CA PRO A 253 -23.72 -11.82 -36.49
C PRO A 253 -23.16 -10.86 -35.44
N ARG A 254 -23.06 -9.60 -35.85
CA ARG A 254 -22.77 -8.47 -34.97
C ARG A 254 -24.08 -7.82 -34.53
N GLY A 255 -24.33 -7.77 -33.22
CA GLY A 255 -25.56 -7.25 -32.65
C GLY A 255 -25.28 -6.30 -31.48
N GLY A 256 -26.21 -5.36 -31.23
CA GLY A 256 -26.04 -4.33 -30.20
C GLY A 256 -24.97 -3.28 -30.53
N GLU A 257 -24.68 -2.42 -29.55
CA GLU A 257 -23.62 -1.41 -29.64
C GLU A 257 -22.29 -1.98 -29.14
N ALA A 258 -21.17 -1.40 -29.62
CA ALA A 258 -19.85 -1.74 -29.08
C ALA A 258 -19.77 -1.38 -27.58
N PRO A 259 -18.98 -2.13 -26.78
CA PRO A 259 -18.67 -1.74 -25.42
C PRO A 259 -18.03 -0.34 -25.38
N VAL A 260 -18.13 0.34 -24.25
CA VAL A 260 -17.49 1.65 -24.02
C VAL A 260 -16.49 1.51 -22.89
N ILE A 261 -15.24 1.92 -23.11
CA ILE A 261 -14.21 2.03 -22.07
C ILE A 261 -14.16 3.48 -21.58
N SER A 262 -14.49 3.69 -20.30
CA SER A 262 -14.43 5.00 -19.65
C SER A 262 -13.09 5.25 -18.95
N ARG A 263 -12.44 4.21 -18.43
CA ARG A 263 -11.08 4.27 -17.89
C ARG A 263 -10.27 3.10 -18.42
N PRO A 264 -8.99 3.29 -18.79
CA PRO A 264 -8.35 4.60 -18.96
C PRO A 264 -9.05 5.42 -20.06
N ALA A 265 -8.96 6.76 -20.01
CA ALA A 265 -9.53 7.60 -21.08
C ALA A 265 -8.82 7.29 -22.42
N LEU A 266 -9.51 7.54 -23.55
CA LEU A 266 -8.91 7.36 -24.88
C LEU A 266 -7.69 8.27 -25.05
N GLY A 267 -6.55 7.69 -25.41
CA GLY A 267 -5.25 8.37 -25.47
C GLY A 267 -4.66 8.75 -24.10
N GLY A 268 -5.25 8.24 -23.01
CA GLY A 268 -4.85 8.57 -21.65
C GLY A 268 -3.55 7.89 -21.22
N LEU A 269 -2.86 8.52 -20.27
CA LEU A 269 -1.66 7.97 -19.62
C LEU A 269 -2.05 7.20 -18.35
N SER A 270 -1.47 6.01 -18.15
CA SER A 270 -1.75 5.16 -16.98
C SER A 270 -0.50 4.46 -16.46
N GLY A 271 -0.55 4.01 -15.20
CA GLY A 271 0.46 3.12 -14.63
C GLY A 271 0.27 1.66 -15.09
N PRO A 272 1.21 0.76 -14.76
CA PRO A 272 1.21 -0.62 -15.25
C PRO A 272 0.07 -1.48 -14.68
N MET A 273 -0.52 -1.10 -13.54
CA MET A 273 -1.67 -1.77 -12.93
C MET A 273 -2.98 -1.03 -13.27
N VAL A 274 -3.27 -0.85 -14.55
CA VAL A 274 -4.45 -0.09 -15.00
C VAL A 274 -5.74 -0.90 -14.82
N LYS A 275 -6.75 -0.28 -14.19
CA LYS A 275 -8.11 -0.82 -14.10
C LYS A 275 -8.94 -0.25 -15.25
N PHE A 276 -9.53 -1.15 -16.03
CA PHE A 276 -10.45 -0.83 -17.10
C PHE A 276 -11.87 -0.79 -16.53
N THR A 277 -12.63 0.25 -16.83
CA THR A 277 -14.04 0.37 -16.44
C THR A 277 -14.85 0.90 -17.59
N GLY A 278 -16.12 0.54 -17.65
CA GLY A 278 -17.00 1.08 -18.65
C GLY A 278 -18.42 0.57 -18.58
N VAL A 279 -19.12 0.69 -19.70
CA VAL A 279 -20.48 0.19 -19.88
C VAL A 279 -20.59 -0.66 -21.14
N ALA A 280 -21.52 -1.60 -21.17
CA ALA A 280 -21.87 -2.41 -22.32
C ALA A 280 -23.38 -2.37 -22.57
N ALA A 281 -23.78 -2.55 -23.83
CA ALA A 281 -25.19 -2.51 -24.23
C ALA A 281 -25.98 -3.68 -23.61
N PRO A 282 -27.29 -3.50 -23.31
CA PRO A 282 -28.14 -4.56 -22.75
C PRO A 282 -28.05 -5.89 -23.53
N GLY A 283 -28.02 -7.00 -22.81
CA GLY A 283 -27.82 -8.35 -23.38
C GLY A 283 -26.37 -8.70 -23.72
N THR A 284 -25.42 -7.89 -23.28
CA THR A 284 -23.99 -8.25 -23.29
C THR A 284 -23.65 -8.87 -21.94
N ASP A 285 -23.23 -10.12 -21.94
CA ASP A 285 -23.03 -10.92 -20.72
C ASP A 285 -21.57 -10.91 -20.25
N TYR A 286 -20.64 -10.83 -21.20
CA TYR A 286 -19.21 -10.97 -20.93
C TYR A 286 -18.38 -10.15 -21.92
N LEU A 287 -17.23 -9.63 -21.50
CA LEU A 287 -16.29 -8.91 -22.35
C LEU A 287 -14.99 -9.67 -22.52
N LEU A 288 -14.47 -9.66 -23.74
CA LEU A 288 -13.16 -10.20 -24.11
C LEU A 288 -12.23 -9.07 -24.52
N PHE A 289 -11.01 -9.09 -24.02
CA PHE A 289 -9.96 -8.12 -24.34
C PHE A 289 -8.81 -8.78 -25.11
N PHE A 290 -8.34 -8.09 -26.14
CA PHE A 290 -7.25 -8.53 -27.00
C PHE A 290 -6.25 -7.40 -27.26
N GLU A 291 -5.02 -7.75 -27.58
CA GLU A 291 -4.01 -6.85 -28.14
C GLU A 291 -3.26 -7.61 -29.23
N ASP A 292 -3.11 -7.00 -30.41
CA ASP A 292 -2.53 -7.64 -31.60
C ASP A 292 -3.16 -9.01 -31.94
N GLY A 293 -4.48 -9.13 -31.71
CA GLY A 293 -5.24 -10.38 -31.89
C GLY A 293 -5.00 -11.45 -30.84
N GLN A 294 -4.09 -11.23 -29.87
CA GLN A 294 -3.85 -12.13 -28.75
C GLN A 294 -4.82 -11.87 -27.61
N TYR A 295 -5.40 -12.94 -27.07
CA TYR A 295 -6.34 -12.84 -25.97
C TYR A 295 -5.63 -12.50 -24.66
N LEU A 296 -6.12 -11.48 -23.95
CA LEU A 296 -5.55 -10.98 -22.70
C LEU A 296 -6.31 -11.44 -21.46
N GLY A 297 -7.62 -11.67 -21.59
CA GLY A 297 -8.53 -11.90 -20.47
C GLY A 297 -9.92 -11.30 -20.71
N GLY A 298 -10.74 -11.30 -19.67
CA GLY A 298 -12.13 -10.88 -19.79
C GLY A 298 -12.82 -10.71 -18.45
N THR A 299 -14.04 -10.18 -18.48
CA THR A 299 -14.86 -10.00 -17.28
C THR A 299 -16.35 -10.07 -17.61
N GLY A 300 -17.16 -10.41 -16.60
CA GLY A 300 -18.62 -10.35 -16.68
C GLY A 300 -19.13 -8.91 -16.70
N VAL A 301 -20.34 -8.75 -17.25
CA VAL A 301 -21.06 -7.47 -17.25
C VAL A 301 -22.16 -7.51 -16.19
N GLY A 302 -22.21 -6.50 -15.33
CA GLY A 302 -23.23 -6.36 -14.31
C GLY A 302 -24.62 -6.08 -14.91
N SER A 303 -25.66 -6.29 -14.11
CA SER A 303 -27.06 -6.11 -14.53
C SER A 303 -27.40 -4.69 -15.05
N THR A 304 -26.61 -3.69 -14.65
CA THR A 304 -26.74 -2.29 -15.09
C THR A 304 -25.94 -1.98 -16.36
N GLY A 305 -25.26 -2.98 -16.94
CA GLY A 305 -24.32 -2.83 -18.05
C GLY A 305 -22.92 -2.39 -17.62
N GLN A 306 -22.69 -2.11 -16.33
CA GLN A 306 -21.37 -1.74 -15.82
C GLN A 306 -20.43 -2.94 -15.76
N TRP A 307 -19.14 -2.69 -15.98
CA TRP A 307 -18.12 -3.72 -15.90
C TRP A 307 -16.79 -3.12 -15.44
N LEU A 308 -15.95 -3.97 -14.84
CA LEU A 308 -14.64 -3.63 -14.31
C LEU A 308 -13.69 -4.79 -14.62
N TRP A 309 -12.56 -4.49 -15.27
CA TRP A 309 -11.54 -5.49 -15.58
C TRP A 309 -10.14 -4.95 -15.25
N ARG A 310 -9.24 -5.85 -14.89
CA ARG A 310 -7.81 -5.57 -14.85
C ARG A 310 -7.09 -6.81 -15.29
N ARG A 311 -6.11 -6.66 -16.17
CA ARG A 311 -5.23 -7.75 -16.60
C ARG A 311 -4.58 -8.43 -15.38
N SER A 312 -4.42 -9.75 -15.44
CA SER A 312 -3.82 -10.56 -14.37
C SER A 312 -2.34 -10.29 -14.12
N VAL A 313 -1.67 -9.66 -15.09
CA VAL A 313 -0.27 -9.21 -15.07
C VAL A 313 -0.18 -7.73 -15.44
N ASN A 314 0.92 -7.08 -15.07
CA ASN A 314 1.16 -5.69 -15.44
C ASN A 314 1.24 -5.50 -16.97
N TRP A 315 0.92 -4.28 -17.40
CA TRP A 315 1.20 -3.82 -18.76
C TRP A 315 2.67 -3.40 -18.90
N SER A 316 3.26 -3.62 -20.06
CA SER A 316 4.58 -3.08 -20.42
C SER A 316 4.53 -1.57 -20.59
N GLY A 317 5.66 -0.87 -20.54
CA GLY A 317 5.70 0.55 -20.88
C GLY A 317 5.54 0.76 -22.39
N GLY A 318 4.78 1.77 -22.79
CA GLY A 318 4.56 2.11 -24.20
C GLY A 318 3.10 2.37 -24.55
N GLU A 319 2.84 2.55 -25.85
CA GLU A 319 1.49 2.64 -26.38
C GLU A 319 0.85 1.27 -26.51
N HIS A 320 -0.44 1.19 -26.19
CA HIS A 320 -1.25 -0.02 -26.22
C HIS A 320 -2.52 0.24 -27.02
N VAL A 321 -2.91 -0.76 -27.82
CA VAL A 321 -4.16 -0.75 -28.60
C VAL A 321 -4.95 -2.00 -28.24
N VAL A 322 -5.94 -1.81 -27.37
CA VAL A 322 -6.78 -2.90 -26.88
C VAL A 322 -8.03 -3.00 -27.71
N GLN A 323 -8.32 -4.20 -28.19
CA GLN A 323 -9.58 -4.56 -28.81
C GLN A 323 -10.51 -5.15 -27.74
N CYS A 324 -11.77 -4.71 -27.72
CA CYS A 324 -12.78 -5.20 -26.79
C CYS A 324 -14.02 -5.66 -27.55
N VAL A 325 -14.50 -6.87 -27.22
CA VAL A 325 -15.69 -7.47 -27.82
C VAL A 325 -16.60 -7.99 -26.72
N GLY A 326 -17.89 -7.67 -26.80
CA GLY A 326 -18.92 -8.21 -25.93
C GLY A 326 -19.52 -9.49 -26.49
N LEU A 327 -19.64 -10.51 -25.65
CA LEU A 327 -20.38 -11.74 -25.91
C LEU A 327 -21.84 -11.56 -25.53
N ARG A 328 -22.72 -12.08 -26.39
CA ARG A 328 -24.17 -11.96 -26.26
C ARG A 328 -24.82 -13.30 -26.63
N GLY A 329 -26.03 -13.54 -26.13
CA GLY A 329 -26.82 -14.71 -26.53
C GLY A 329 -27.14 -14.79 -28.04
N ASP A 330 -27.14 -13.64 -28.74
CA ASP A 330 -27.41 -13.52 -30.18
C ASP A 330 -26.15 -13.33 -31.05
N GLY A 331 -24.95 -13.36 -30.45
CA GLY A 331 -23.69 -13.28 -31.17
C GLY A 331 -22.62 -12.44 -30.45
N CYS A 332 -22.01 -11.50 -31.15
CA CYS A 332 -21.00 -10.60 -30.58
C CYS A 332 -21.34 -9.14 -30.86
N THR A 333 -20.90 -8.22 -29.99
CA THR A 333 -20.94 -6.79 -30.32
C THR A 333 -19.96 -6.46 -31.44
N PRO A 334 -20.05 -5.29 -32.09
CA PRO A 334 -18.92 -4.73 -32.83
C PRO A 334 -17.66 -4.63 -31.95
N VAL A 335 -16.49 -4.69 -32.59
CA VAL A 335 -15.19 -4.57 -31.91
C VAL A 335 -14.94 -3.09 -31.59
N LEU A 336 -14.68 -2.77 -30.33
CA LEU A 336 -14.12 -1.49 -29.91
C LEU A 336 -12.60 -1.56 -30.02
N GLU A 337 -11.95 -0.56 -30.60
CA GLU A 337 -10.52 -0.31 -30.43
C GLU A 337 -10.29 0.84 -29.44
N HIS A 338 -9.41 0.64 -28.46
CA HIS A 338 -9.12 1.62 -27.43
C HIS A 338 -7.61 1.80 -27.26
N ARG A 339 -7.15 3.04 -27.33
CA ARG A 339 -5.72 3.38 -27.25
C ARG A 339 -5.41 4.07 -25.94
N PHE A 340 -4.28 3.72 -25.32
CA PHE A 340 -3.77 4.37 -24.12
C PHE A 340 -2.26 4.14 -24.01
N THR A 341 -1.58 4.90 -23.15
CA THR A 341 -0.14 4.79 -22.92
C THR A 341 0.12 4.36 -21.49
N VAL A 342 1.02 3.38 -21.33
CA VAL A 342 1.47 2.90 -20.03
C VAL A 342 2.85 3.46 -19.74
N ARG A 343 3.01 4.02 -18.54
CA ARG A 343 4.29 4.45 -17.98
C ARG A 343 4.64 3.58 -16.78
N THR A 344 5.78 2.92 -16.86
CA THR A 344 6.33 2.07 -15.79
C THR A 344 7.32 2.80 -14.88
N GLU A 345 7.92 3.89 -15.37
CA GLU A 345 8.96 4.65 -14.68
C GLU A 345 8.69 6.15 -14.75
N VAL A 346 9.09 6.88 -13.72
CA VAL A 346 8.95 8.34 -13.65
C VAL A 346 10.35 8.96 -13.51
N PRO A 347 10.74 9.91 -14.36
CA PRO A 347 11.99 10.65 -14.22
C PRO A 347 12.02 11.47 -12.93
N ALA A 348 13.22 11.70 -12.40
CA ALA A 348 13.42 12.55 -11.25
C ALA A 348 12.94 13.98 -11.53
N PRO A 349 12.26 14.66 -10.58
CA PRO A 349 11.80 16.03 -10.79
C PRO A 349 12.97 17.01 -10.84
N LEU A 350 12.83 18.06 -11.64
CA LEU A 350 13.75 19.19 -11.62
C LEU A 350 13.47 20.05 -10.39
N VAL A 351 14.50 20.33 -9.57
CA VAL A 351 14.41 21.30 -8.46
C VAL A 351 15.14 22.59 -8.86
N THR A 352 14.39 23.67 -9.06
CA THR A 352 14.92 24.99 -9.48
C THR A 352 15.21 25.93 -8.31
N ALA A 353 14.55 25.73 -7.17
CA ALA A 353 14.79 26.49 -5.95
C ALA A 353 14.66 25.59 -4.71
N PRO A 354 15.45 25.83 -3.65
CA PRO A 354 16.68 26.64 -3.65
C PRO A 354 17.72 26.10 -4.66
N ALA A 355 18.66 26.96 -5.09
CA ALA A 355 19.79 26.50 -5.89
C ALA A 355 20.76 25.66 -5.02
N GLU A 356 21.52 24.76 -5.64
CA GLU A 356 22.51 23.94 -4.92
C GLU A 356 23.50 24.83 -4.16
N GLY A 357 23.70 24.54 -2.87
CA GLY A 357 24.60 25.27 -1.99
C GLY A 357 24.13 26.68 -1.59
N ALA A 358 22.92 27.10 -2.00
CA ALA A 358 22.42 28.45 -1.73
C ALA A 358 22.17 28.70 -0.24
N PHE A 359 22.27 29.98 0.14
CA PHE A 359 21.77 30.44 1.44
C PHE A 359 20.30 30.82 1.32
N ALA A 360 19.50 30.45 2.32
CA ALA A 360 18.10 30.78 2.44
C ALA A 360 17.79 31.38 3.82
N GLY A 361 16.72 32.17 3.90
CA GLY A 361 16.12 32.53 5.19
C GLY A 361 15.44 31.32 5.85
N PRO A 362 14.84 31.50 7.04
CA PRO A 362 14.23 30.41 7.81
C PRO A 362 13.00 29.77 7.16
N ARG A 363 12.50 30.30 6.05
CA ARG A 363 11.39 29.73 5.28
C ARG A 363 11.78 29.61 3.80
N PRO A 364 12.66 28.65 3.45
CA PRO A 364 13.01 28.40 2.05
C PRO A 364 11.76 28.05 1.25
N ARG A 365 11.70 28.55 0.01
CA ARG A 365 10.72 28.13 -0.99
C ARG A 365 11.36 27.12 -1.92
N PHE A 366 10.76 25.94 -1.98
CA PHE A 366 11.09 24.91 -2.95
C PHE A 366 10.25 25.10 -4.20
N ALA A 367 10.86 24.95 -5.37
CA ALA A 367 10.15 25.01 -6.64
C ALA A 367 10.86 24.16 -7.68
N GLY A 368 10.12 23.78 -8.72
CA GLY A 368 10.66 22.93 -9.75
C GLY A 368 9.67 22.56 -10.83
N LYS A 369 10.08 21.57 -11.63
CA LYS A 369 9.25 20.94 -12.66
C LYS A 369 9.22 19.43 -12.51
N ALA A 370 8.16 18.80 -12.98
CA ALA A 370 8.01 17.36 -13.09
C ALA A 370 7.41 17.02 -14.46
N GLU A 371 7.56 15.78 -14.89
CA GLU A 371 7.05 15.33 -16.18
C GLU A 371 5.51 15.32 -16.23
N GLN A 372 4.94 15.41 -17.43
CA GLN A 372 3.49 15.32 -17.66
C GLN A 372 2.90 14.08 -16.98
N GLY A 373 1.75 14.25 -16.33
CA GLY A 373 1.04 13.17 -15.62
C GLY A 373 1.47 12.99 -14.17
N VAL A 374 2.63 13.50 -13.76
CA VAL A 374 2.98 13.60 -12.34
C VAL A 374 1.95 14.49 -11.67
N THR A 375 1.30 13.97 -10.63
CA THR A 375 0.24 14.71 -9.91
C THR A 375 0.74 15.37 -8.64
N LYS A 376 1.85 14.85 -8.09
CA LYS A 376 2.34 15.22 -6.78
C LYS A 376 3.86 15.06 -6.72
N VAL A 377 4.49 15.94 -5.96
CA VAL A 377 5.88 15.79 -5.51
C VAL A 377 5.89 15.74 -3.99
N VAL A 378 6.77 14.90 -3.45
CA VAL A 378 7.01 14.78 -2.01
C VAL A 378 8.43 15.22 -1.71
N LEU A 379 8.60 15.85 -0.56
CA LEU A 379 9.87 16.34 -0.06
C LEU A 379 10.22 15.55 1.20
N LEU A 380 11.43 15.00 1.22
CA LEU A 380 11.97 14.18 2.29
C LEU A 380 13.25 14.83 2.83
N GLU A 381 13.48 14.76 4.13
CA GLU A 381 14.76 15.09 4.76
C GLU A 381 15.16 13.92 5.66
N HIS A 382 16.34 13.34 5.42
CA HIS A 382 16.78 12.10 6.08
C HIS A 382 15.76 10.95 5.97
N GLY A 383 15.10 10.83 4.81
CA GLY A 383 14.03 9.86 4.56
C GLY A 383 12.68 10.20 5.20
N VAL A 384 12.57 11.26 6.02
CA VAL A 384 11.32 11.66 6.68
C VAL A 384 10.53 12.63 5.81
N LEU A 385 9.23 12.40 5.66
CA LEU A 385 8.32 13.29 4.92
C LEU A 385 8.19 14.63 5.63
N ILE A 386 8.73 15.68 5.01
CA ILE A 386 8.60 17.06 5.48
C ILE A 386 7.47 17.80 4.76
N GLY A 387 7.03 17.32 3.60
CA GLY A 387 5.91 17.93 2.91
C GLY A 387 5.60 17.31 1.56
N ALA A 388 4.48 17.73 0.99
CA ALA A 388 4.11 17.37 -0.36
C ALA A 388 3.31 18.50 -1.01
N THR A 389 3.38 18.59 -2.34
CA THR A 389 2.64 19.59 -3.10
C THR A 389 2.16 19.00 -4.43
N GLY A 390 1.08 19.57 -4.96
CA GLY A 390 0.58 19.20 -6.28
C GLY A 390 1.48 19.75 -7.39
N VAL A 391 1.45 19.08 -8.53
CA VAL A 391 2.02 19.57 -9.78
C VAL A 391 0.89 20.10 -10.65
N ASN A 392 1.04 21.29 -11.24
CA ASN A 392 0.03 21.88 -12.10
C ASN A 392 0.11 21.34 -13.55
N ASP A 393 -0.82 21.77 -14.41
CA ASP A 393 -0.91 21.31 -15.80
C ASP A 393 0.33 21.66 -16.65
N SER A 394 1.13 22.66 -16.27
CA SER A 394 2.40 22.99 -16.92
C SER A 394 3.59 22.19 -16.39
N GLY A 395 3.36 21.26 -15.47
CA GLY A 395 4.39 20.45 -14.83
C GLY A 395 5.14 21.19 -13.73
N GLU A 396 4.70 22.37 -13.31
CA GLU A 396 5.36 23.19 -12.30
C GLU A 396 4.82 22.90 -10.89
N TRP A 397 5.71 22.99 -9.90
CA TRP A 397 5.37 22.80 -8.50
C TRP A 397 6.11 23.78 -7.60
N SER A 398 5.51 24.04 -6.44
CA SER A 398 6.03 24.94 -5.43
C SER A 398 5.62 24.48 -4.04
N PHE A 399 6.54 24.57 -3.09
CA PHE A 399 6.31 24.20 -1.71
C PHE A 399 7.05 25.14 -0.75
N THR A 400 6.37 25.55 0.32
CA THR A 400 6.99 26.26 1.44
C THR A 400 6.49 25.61 2.72
N HIS A 401 7.42 25.14 3.55
CA HIS A 401 7.07 24.51 4.81
C HIS A 401 6.43 25.54 5.77
N ALA A 402 5.41 25.12 6.53
CA ALA A 402 4.67 26.02 7.43
C ALA A 402 5.55 26.52 8.60
N HIS A 403 6.45 25.66 9.09
CA HIS A 403 7.35 25.96 10.19
C HIS A 403 8.70 26.47 9.68
N ALA A 404 9.29 27.39 10.46
CA ALA A 404 10.64 27.86 10.22
C ALA A 404 11.66 26.72 10.39
N TRP A 405 12.61 26.67 9.45
CA TRP A 405 13.71 25.74 9.45
C TRP A 405 14.77 26.17 10.47
N ARG A 406 15.45 25.18 11.06
CA ARG A 406 16.56 25.45 11.96
C ARG A 406 17.74 26.03 11.16
N PRO A 407 18.57 26.92 11.72
CA PRO A 407 19.78 27.36 11.04
C PRO A 407 20.76 26.21 10.85
N GLY A 408 21.42 26.16 9.69
CA GLY A 408 22.39 25.11 9.38
C GLY A 408 22.26 24.57 7.96
N PRO A 409 23.09 23.57 7.60
CA PRO A 409 22.97 22.86 6.33
C PRO A 409 21.77 21.91 6.35
N HIS A 410 21.07 21.83 5.23
CA HIS A 410 19.94 20.93 4.99
C HIS A 410 20.11 20.25 3.64
N THR A 411 19.72 18.98 3.56
CA THR A 411 19.63 18.21 2.31
C THR A 411 18.22 17.67 2.18
N VAL A 412 17.53 18.13 1.14
CA VAL A 412 16.15 17.72 0.85
C VAL A 412 16.11 16.89 -0.41
N GLU A 413 15.50 15.72 -0.32
CA GLU A 413 15.24 14.82 -1.43
C GLU A 413 13.82 15.06 -1.95
N VAL A 414 13.69 15.27 -3.26
CA VAL A 414 12.40 15.51 -3.91
C VAL A 414 12.07 14.34 -4.84
N VAL A 415 10.91 13.72 -4.63
CA VAL A 415 10.43 12.56 -5.41
C VAL A 415 9.12 12.94 -6.10
N ALA A 416 9.01 12.63 -7.39
CA ALA A 416 7.80 12.80 -8.18
C ALA A 416 6.93 11.53 -8.13
N LEU A 417 5.62 11.72 -8.12
CA LEU A 417 4.63 10.66 -8.02
C LEU A 417 3.67 10.66 -9.21
N PHE A 418 3.64 9.53 -9.92
CA PHE A 418 2.67 9.20 -10.94
C PHE A 418 1.80 8.04 -10.44
N GLY A 419 0.64 8.37 -9.87
CA GLY A 419 -0.17 7.39 -9.15
C GLY A 419 0.62 6.81 -7.96
N ALA A 420 0.88 5.50 -7.99
CA ALA A 420 1.70 4.81 -7.00
C ALA A 420 3.17 4.65 -7.42
N THR A 421 3.53 5.03 -8.64
CA THR A 421 4.91 4.95 -9.13
C THR A 421 5.72 6.15 -8.63
N GLU A 422 6.91 5.86 -8.10
CA GLU A 422 7.84 6.83 -7.54
C GLU A 422 9.00 7.07 -8.50
N SER A 423 9.47 8.32 -8.62
CA SER A 423 10.71 8.62 -9.34
C SER A 423 11.94 8.37 -8.47
N PRO A 424 13.14 8.29 -9.06
CA PRO A 424 14.37 8.57 -8.33
C PRO A 424 14.30 9.95 -7.66
N ALA A 425 14.99 10.11 -6.53
CA ALA A 425 15.02 11.38 -5.80
C ALA A 425 16.00 12.37 -6.44
N THR A 426 15.60 13.64 -6.48
CA THR A 426 16.52 14.76 -6.72
C THR A 426 16.90 15.38 -5.37
N ALA A 427 18.15 15.23 -4.97
CA ALA A 427 18.66 15.86 -3.75
C ALA A 427 18.99 17.35 -4.00
N ARG A 428 18.73 18.18 -2.99
CA ARG A 428 19.08 19.61 -2.99
C ARG A 428 19.66 20.01 -1.64
N THR A 429 20.93 20.44 -1.66
CA THR A 429 21.60 20.94 -0.46
C THR A 429 21.53 22.46 -0.40
N PHE A 430 21.20 23.02 0.75
CA PHE A 430 21.19 24.47 0.99
C PHE A 430 21.48 24.79 2.46
N LYS A 431 21.70 26.07 2.78
CA LYS A 431 22.01 26.52 4.15
C LYS A 431 20.99 27.53 4.61
N VAL A 432 20.35 27.27 5.75
CA VAL A 432 19.44 28.20 6.38
C VAL A 432 20.23 29.14 7.28
N VAL A 433 20.13 30.44 7.00
CA VAL A 433 20.63 31.50 7.86
C VAL A 433 19.53 31.87 8.84
N GLY A 434 19.89 31.87 10.13
CA GLY A 434 18.99 32.29 11.19
C GLY A 434 19.70 32.28 12.53
N ILE A 435 18.96 32.64 13.57
CA ILE A 435 19.50 32.69 14.93
C ILE A 435 19.47 31.26 15.51
N PRO A 436 20.63 30.68 15.91
CA PRO A 436 20.69 29.35 16.53
C PRO A 436 19.77 29.24 17.75
N GLU A 437 19.24 28.06 18.05
CA GLU A 437 18.33 27.86 19.19
C GLU A 437 18.96 28.25 20.53
N ASN A 438 20.25 28.00 20.70
CA ASN A 438 21.02 28.34 21.90
C ASN A 438 21.59 29.77 21.90
N SER A 439 21.23 30.62 20.92
CA SER A 439 21.79 31.96 20.84
C SER A 439 21.21 32.90 21.90
N PRO A 440 22.05 33.71 22.58
CA PRO A 440 21.58 34.76 23.48
C PRO A 440 20.62 35.76 22.84
N VAL A 441 20.64 35.92 21.50
CA VAL A 441 19.71 36.79 20.76
C VAL A 441 18.26 36.26 20.85
N ARG A 442 18.06 34.94 20.99
CA ARG A 442 16.72 34.38 21.29
C ARG A 442 16.33 34.60 22.74
N MET A 443 17.29 34.56 23.66
CA MET A 443 17.03 34.80 25.08
C MET A 443 16.74 36.27 25.39
N SER A 444 17.37 37.23 24.70
CA SER A 444 17.12 38.66 24.91
C SER A 444 15.73 39.12 24.45
N GLY A 445 15.11 38.39 23.52
CA GLY A 445 13.70 38.61 23.11
C GLY A 445 12.68 37.85 23.96
N ALA A 446 13.07 36.71 24.56
CA ALA A 446 12.22 35.87 25.41
C ALA A 446 12.32 36.23 26.90
N SER A 447 13.31 37.03 27.32
CA SER A 447 13.50 37.49 28.70
C SER A 447 12.56 38.63 29.12
N ARG A 448 11.32 38.63 28.64
CA ARG A 448 10.26 39.43 29.28
C ARG A 448 9.64 38.53 30.34
N HIS A 449 10.24 38.51 31.53
CA HIS A 449 9.44 38.26 32.72
C HIS A 449 8.26 39.25 32.71
N ASP A 450 7.07 38.84 33.12
CA ASP A 450 5.96 39.77 33.36
C ASP A 450 6.50 40.91 34.22
N CYS A 451 6.27 42.16 33.80
CA CYS A 451 6.71 43.33 34.53
C CYS A 451 6.11 43.27 35.94
N ALA A 452 6.92 43.03 36.96
CA ALA A 452 6.51 43.30 38.33
C ALA A 452 6.33 44.83 38.48
N ASP A 453 5.37 45.25 39.31
CA ASP A 453 4.88 46.64 39.47
C ASP A 453 5.93 47.69 39.94
N THR A 454 7.21 47.34 40.02
CA THR A 454 8.27 48.26 40.43
C THR A 454 9.42 48.27 39.43
N VAL A 455 9.41 49.32 38.60
CA VAL A 455 10.48 49.85 37.73
C VAL A 455 11.19 48.81 36.85
N CYS A 456 10.70 48.66 35.63
CA CYS A 456 11.38 47.90 34.59
C CYS A 456 12.44 48.75 33.88
N GLU A 457 13.73 48.40 34.02
CA GLU A 457 14.85 49.02 33.28
C GLU A 457 14.89 48.56 31.81
N HIS A 458 13.79 48.68 31.08
CA HIS A 458 13.86 48.60 29.62
C HIS A 458 14.47 49.89 29.09
N ARG A 459 15.65 49.80 28.46
CA ARG A 459 16.11 50.86 27.56
C ARG A 459 15.12 50.94 26.40
N PRO A 460 14.37 52.04 26.22
CA PRO A 460 13.47 52.16 25.10
C PRO A 460 14.32 52.43 23.85
N PHE A 461 14.48 51.43 22.99
CA PHE A 461 14.80 51.69 21.60
C PHE A 461 13.51 52.20 20.95
N THR A 462 13.25 53.50 21.05
CA THR A 462 12.27 54.20 20.22
C THR A 462 12.94 54.46 18.88
N GLY A 463 12.72 53.56 17.93
CA GLY A 463 13.33 53.63 16.60
C GLY A 463 12.83 54.81 15.78
N ASP A 464 13.41 55.98 15.99
CA ASP A 464 13.35 57.11 15.06
C ASP A 464 14.69 57.22 14.32
N TRP A 465 14.63 57.15 12.98
CA TRP A 465 15.66 57.64 12.05
C TRP A 465 15.10 58.81 11.27
#